data_AF-A0A1G3Q982-F1
#
_entry.id   AF-A0A1G3Q982-F1
#
_cell.length_a   1.000
_cell.length_b   1.000
_cell.length_c   1.000
_cell.angle_alpha   90.00
_cell.angle_beta   90.00
_cell.angle_gamma   90.00
#
_symmetry.space_group_name_H-M   'P 1'
#
loop_
_entity.id
_entity.type
_entity.pdbx_description
1 polymer ?
#
loop_
_entity_poly.entity_id
_entity_poly.type
_entity_poly.pdbx_seq_one_letter_code
_entity_poly.pdbx_strand_id
1 'polypeptide(L)'
;MISLYVMSLGIFLILLGCAELCAPLAAFRLWTAWTSKKLFFLHGILLIAAGFPLTIYRGRLSVIIFIMGLIMVLMGPFVLMYPEKFRDMFRSIGNEMKDGEIRKIIYVEAGIRVTSGILMVAGHFMR
;
A
#
# COMPACT_ATOMS: atom_id res chain seq x y z
N MET A 1 -13.55 15.02 10.15
CA MET A 1 -13.70 14.11 8.99
C MET A 1 -12.35 13.59 8.49
N ILE A 2 -11.43 14.45 8.00
CA ILE A 2 -10.09 14.01 7.52
C ILE A 2 -9.30 13.20 8.56
N SER A 3 -9.32 13.58 9.85
CA SER A 3 -8.61 12.81 10.89
C SER A 3 -9.18 11.41 11.12
N LEU A 4 -10.51 11.24 10.99
CA LEU A 4 -11.14 9.91 11.08
C LEU A 4 -10.81 9.07 9.86
N TYR A 5 -10.77 9.69 8.68
CA TYR A 5 -10.34 9.06 7.45
C TYR A 5 -8.90 8.53 7.57
N VAL A 6 -7.95 9.37 8.00
CA VAL A 6 -6.54 9.00 8.21
C VAL A 6 -6.43 7.83 9.20
N MET A 7 -7.18 7.89 10.31
CA MET A 7 -7.23 6.80 11.28
C MET A 7 -7.75 5.50 10.68
N SER A 8 -8.88 5.55 9.96
CA SER A 8 -9.48 4.36 9.34
C SER A 8 -8.57 3.73 8.28
N LEU A 9 -7.90 4.54 7.47
CA LEU A 9 -6.93 4.07 6.50
C LEU A 9 -5.72 3.46 7.22
N GLY A 10 -5.25 4.07 8.31
CA GLY A 10 -4.18 3.53 9.13
C GLY A 10 -4.51 2.15 9.72
N ILE A 11 -5.71 1.99 10.28
CA ILE A 11 -6.21 0.70 10.77
C ILE A 11 -6.25 -0.34 9.65
N PHE A 12 -6.78 0.04 8.48
CA PHE A 12 -6.81 -0.84 7.31
C PHE A 12 -5.41 -1.29 6.90
N LEU A 13 -4.42 -0.39 6.85
CA LEU A 13 -3.04 -0.73 6.51
C LEU A 13 -2.39 -1.65 7.57
N ILE A 14 -2.64 -1.42 8.85
CA ILE A 14 -2.16 -2.32 9.92
C ILE A 14 -2.74 -3.71 9.74
N LEU A 15 -4.06 -3.84 9.54
CA LEU A 15 -4.70 -5.13 9.35
C LEU A 15 -4.18 -5.85 8.11
N LEU A 16 -4.05 -5.13 6.99
CA LEU A 16 -3.51 -5.69 5.74
C LEU A 16 -2.06 -6.14 5.92
N GLY A 17 -1.20 -5.30 6.52
CA GLY A 17 0.19 -5.66 6.77
C GLY A 17 0.33 -6.84 7.74
N CYS A 18 -0.47 -6.90 8.80
CA CYS A 18 -0.50 -8.06 9.70
C CYS A 18 -0.91 -9.35 8.97
N ALA A 19 -1.90 -9.29 8.08
CA ALA A 19 -2.29 -10.45 7.26
C ALA A 19 -1.13 -10.94 6.37
N GLU A 20 -0.34 -10.02 5.81
CA GLU A 20 0.85 -10.34 5.02
C GLU A 20 1.99 -10.92 5.84
N LEU A 21 2.19 -10.43 7.07
CA LEU A 21 3.18 -11.00 8.00
C LEU A 21 2.81 -12.44 8.38
N CYS A 22 1.53 -12.72 8.60
CA CYS A 22 1.04 -14.06 8.96
C CYS A 22 1.15 -15.06 7.80
N ALA A 23 0.86 -14.63 6.57
CA ALA A 23 0.79 -15.52 5.42
C ALA A 23 1.45 -14.90 4.16
N PRO A 24 2.80 -14.73 4.15
CA PRO A 24 3.48 -13.96 3.11
C PRO A 24 3.38 -14.55 1.70
N LEU A 25 3.44 -15.89 1.58
CA LEU A 25 3.29 -16.55 0.27
C LEU A 25 1.85 -16.48 -0.24
N ALA A 26 0.87 -16.55 0.64
CA ALA A 26 -0.54 -16.41 0.26
C ALA A 26 -0.83 -14.96 -0.16
N ALA A 27 -0.27 -13.98 0.56
CA ALA A 27 -0.33 -12.58 0.18
C ALA A 27 0.29 -12.33 -1.20
N PHE A 28 1.49 -12.86 -1.46
CA PHE A 28 2.12 -12.73 -2.78
C PHE A 28 1.24 -13.32 -3.90
N ARG A 29 0.64 -14.49 -3.68
CA ARG A 29 -0.30 -15.09 -4.64
C ARG A 29 -1.55 -14.23 -4.85
N LEU A 30 -2.08 -13.63 -3.79
CA LEU A 30 -3.23 -12.71 -3.88
C LEU A 30 -2.88 -11.47 -4.69
N TRP A 31 -1.72 -10.85 -4.42
CA TRP A 31 -1.23 -9.69 -5.17
C TRP A 31 -0.96 -10.02 -6.63
N THR A 32 -0.36 -11.18 -6.90
CA THR A 32 -0.15 -11.67 -8.28
C THR A 32 -1.48 -11.91 -9.00
N ALA A 33 -2.46 -12.48 -8.31
CA ALA A 33 -3.79 -12.70 -8.88
C ALA A 33 -4.51 -11.36 -9.15
N TRP A 34 -4.34 -10.37 -8.28
CA TRP A 34 -4.89 -9.03 -8.43
C TRP A 34 -4.26 -8.28 -9.60
N THR A 35 -2.93 -8.25 -9.70
CA THR A 35 -2.18 -7.58 -10.78
C THR A 35 -2.41 -8.23 -12.15
N SER A 36 -2.80 -9.51 -12.16
CA SER A 36 -3.14 -10.24 -13.39
C SER A 36 -4.55 -9.93 -13.92
N LYS A 37 -5.41 -9.24 -13.16
CA LYS A 37 -6.76 -8.89 -13.63
C LYS A 37 -6.71 -7.70 -14.58
N LYS A 38 -7.56 -7.73 -15.62
CA LYS A 38 -7.77 -6.59 -16.54
C LYS A 38 -8.19 -5.29 -15.82
N LEU A 39 -8.82 -5.40 -14.65
CA LEU A 39 -9.28 -4.28 -13.84
C LEU A 39 -8.20 -3.71 -12.91
N PHE A 40 -6.95 -4.19 -12.96
CA PHE A 40 -5.88 -3.70 -12.11
C PHE A 40 -5.61 -2.19 -12.27
N PHE A 41 -5.90 -1.60 -13.43
CA PHE A 41 -5.81 -0.14 -13.61
C PHE A 41 -6.68 0.64 -12.60
N LEU A 42 -7.81 0.08 -12.13
CA LEU A 42 -8.65 0.68 -11.09
C LEU A 42 -7.92 0.79 -9.76
N HIS A 43 -6.91 -0.04 -9.51
CA HIS A 43 -6.05 0.09 -8.34
C HIS A 43 -5.29 1.42 -8.36
N GLY A 44 -4.90 1.92 -9.54
CA GLY A 44 -4.30 3.25 -9.66
C GLY A 44 -5.27 4.37 -9.30
N ILE A 45 -6.54 4.26 -9.68
CA ILE A 45 -7.59 5.20 -9.23
C ILE A 45 -7.77 5.12 -7.72
N LEU A 46 -7.80 3.92 -7.16
CA LEU A 46 -7.90 3.69 -5.72
C LEU A 46 -6.73 4.34 -4.97
N LEU A 47 -5.50 4.24 -5.50
CA LEU A 47 -4.32 4.88 -4.92
C LEU A 47 -4.43 6.42 -4.92
N ILE A 48 -4.92 7.02 -6.01
CA ILE A 48 -5.14 8.47 -6.07
C ILE A 48 -6.22 8.89 -5.08
N ALA A 49 -7.36 8.22 -5.08
CA ALA A 49 -8.48 8.52 -4.20
C ALA A 49 -8.12 8.32 -2.72
N ALA A 50 -7.27 7.34 -2.42
CA ALA A 50 -6.80 7.09 -1.06
C ALA A 50 -5.68 8.05 -0.62
N GLY A 51 -4.78 8.42 -1.54
CA GLY A 51 -3.65 9.29 -1.24
C GLY A 51 -4.03 10.77 -1.14
N PHE A 52 -4.98 11.24 -1.95
CA PHE A 52 -5.31 12.67 -2.01
C PHE A 52 -5.78 13.27 -0.67
N PRO A 53 -6.67 12.62 0.11
CA PRO A 53 -7.07 13.14 1.43
C PRO A 53 -5.92 13.22 2.45
N LEU A 54 -4.85 12.45 2.26
CA LEU A 54 -3.66 12.53 3.11
C LEU A 54 -2.87 13.83 2.88
N THR A 55 -2.91 14.38 1.66
CA THR A 55 -2.19 15.61 1.30
C THR A 55 -2.80 16.88 1.94
N ILE A 56 -4.04 16.79 2.40
CA ILE A 56 -4.76 17.92 3.04
C ILE A 56 -4.84 17.78 4.58
N TYR A 57 -4.21 16.75 5.15
CA TYR A 57 -4.22 16.54 6.60
C TYR A 57 -3.37 17.60 7.34
N ARG A 58 -3.98 18.23 8.36
CA ARG A 58 -3.36 19.29 9.18
C ARG A 58 -3.32 18.87 10.65
N GLY A 59 -2.26 18.18 11.05
CA GLY A 59 -1.98 17.81 12.45
C GLY A 59 -0.47 17.66 12.68
N ARG A 60 -0.06 17.18 13.86
CA ARG A 60 1.36 17.15 14.25
C ARG A 60 2.26 16.34 13.32
N LEU A 61 1.73 15.27 12.72
CA LEU A 61 2.43 14.42 11.75
C LEU A 61 2.11 14.79 10.29
N SER A 62 1.68 16.03 10.03
CA SER A 62 1.22 16.47 8.71
C SER A 62 2.25 16.26 7.61
N VAL A 63 3.52 16.57 7.85
CA VAL A 63 4.59 16.43 6.85
C VAL A 63 4.76 14.97 6.43
N ILE A 64 4.76 14.04 7.40
CA ILE A 64 4.94 12.61 7.12
C ILE A 64 3.74 12.06 6.35
N ILE A 65 2.53 12.36 6.82
CA ILE A 65 1.28 11.91 6.19
C ILE A 65 1.13 12.52 4.79
N PHE A 66 1.57 13.77 4.62
CA PHE A 66 1.61 14.43 3.31
C PHE A 66 2.53 13.71 2.33
N ILE A 67 3.75 13.36 2.75
CA ILE A 67 4.71 12.63 1.90
C ILE A 67 4.13 11.26 1.51
N MET A 68 3.53 10.54 2.45
CA MET A 68 2.86 9.26 2.17
C MET A 68 1.73 9.43 1.15
N GLY A 69 0.90 10.46 1.33
CA GLY A 69 -0.16 10.82 0.38
C GLY A 69 0.36 11.13 -1.00
N LEU A 70 1.44 11.90 -1.08
CA LEU A 70 2.08 12.27 -2.34
C LEU A 70 2.62 11.03 -3.06
N ILE A 71 3.30 10.12 -2.36
CA ILE A 71 3.79 8.86 -2.95
C ILE A 71 2.60 8.06 -3.49
N MET A 72 1.52 7.88 -2.72
CA MET A 72 0.34 7.14 -3.18
C MET A 72 -0.31 7.76 -4.42
N VAL A 73 -0.50 9.08 -4.42
CA VAL A 73 -1.09 9.80 -5.56
C VAL A 73 -0.20 9.68 -6.79
N LEU A 74 1.12 9.81 -6.65
CA LEU A 74 2.04 9.72 -7.78
C LEU A 74 2.16 8.29 -8.32
N MET A 75 2.03 7.26 -7.48
CA MET A 75 2.00 5.86 -7.91
C MET A 75 0.75 5.52 -8.72
N GLY A 76 -0.37 6.20 -8.47
CA GLY A 76 -1.63 5.99 -9.17
C GLY A 76 -1.53 6.09 -10.70
N PRO A 77 -1.03 7.20 -11.27
CA PRO A 77 -0.78 7.34 -12.70
C PRO A 77 0.12 6.25 -13.29
N PHE A 78 1.16 5.81 -12.57
CA PHE A 78 2.02 4.72 -13.07
C PHE A 78 1.25 3.41 -13.19
N VAL A 79 0.42 3.08 -12.20
CA VAL A 79 -0.44 1.88 -12.23
C VAL A 79 -1.52 2.00 -13.31
N LEU A 80 -2.06 3.19 -13.51
CA LEU A 80 -3.07 3.47 -14.54
C LEU A 80 -2.53 3.33 -15.97
N MET A 81 -1.37 3.94 -16.25
CA MET A 81 -0.78 3.97 -17.58
C MET A 81 -0.06 2.68 -17.94
N TYR A 82 0.54 2.01 -16.95
CA TYR A 82 1.42 0.86 -17.17
C TYR A 82 1.08 -0.35 -16.29
N PRO A 83 -0.19 -0.82 -16.26
CA PRO A 83 -0.58 -1.98 -15.44
C PRO A 83 0.19 -3.25 -15.84
N GLU A 84 0.54 -3.38 -17.12
CA GLU A 84 1.30 -4.50 -17.67
C GLU A 84 2.70 -4.61 -17.05
N LYS A 85 3.35 -3.49 -16.73
CA LYS A 85 4.69 -3.49 -16.10
C LYS A 85 4.66 -4.10 -14.70
N PHE A 86 3.60 -3.84 -13.94
CA PHE A 86 3.40 -4.47 -12.64
C PHE A 86 3.11 -5.96 -12.79
N ARG A 87 2.27 -6.35 -13.75
CA ARG A 87 1.99 -7.78 -14.02
C ARG A 87 3.27 -8.54 -14.36
N ASP A 88 4.10 -8.00 -15.24
CA ASP A 88 5.36 -8.62 -15.65
C ASP A 88 6.36 -8.69 -14.49
N MET A 89 6.42 -7.66 -13.64
CA MET A 89 7.24 -7.67 -12.41
C MET A 89 6.83 -8.79 -11.45
N PHE A 90 5.53 -8.92 -11.14
CA PHE A 90 5.04 -9.99 -10.25
C PHE A 90 5.27 -11.39 -10.87
N ARG A 91 5.13 -11.52 -12.19
CA ARG A 91 5.41 -12.78 -12.90
C ARG A 91 6.89 -13.14 -12.86
N SER A 92 7.79 -12.18 -13.04
CA SER A 92 9.24 -12.38 -12.94
C SER A 92 9.64 -12.80 -11.52
N ILE A 93 9.17 -12.09 -10.50
CA ILE A 93 9.41 -12.44 -9.08
C ILE A 93 8.93 -13.88 -8.80
N GLY A 94 7.73 -14.25 -9.24
CA GLY A 94 7.17 -15.57 -8.98
C GLY A 94 7.86 -16.73 -9.71
N ASN A 95 8.52 -16.46 -10.84
CA ASN A 95 9.19 -17.48 -11.66
C ASN A 95 10.68 -17.62 -11.34
N GLU A 96 11.34 -16.51 -10.99
CA GLU A 96 12.79 -16.44 -10.85
C GLU A 96 13.27 -16.55 -9.40
N MET A 97 12.44 -16.10 -8.44
CA MET A 97 12.85 -16.04 -7.04
C MET A 97 12.36 -17.26 -6.26
N LYS A 98 13.17 -17.68 -5.27
CA LYS A 98 12.77 -18.76 -4.35
C LYS A 98 11.74 -18.24 -3.36
N ASP A 99 10.90 -19.14 -2.85
CA ASP A 99 9.91 -18.83 -1.80
C ASP A 99 10.49 -18.06 -0.61
N GLY A 100 11.73 -18.37 -0.20
CA GLY A 100 12.40 -17.67 0.89
C GLY A 100 12.71 -16.20 0.59
N GLU A 101 12.97 -15.85 -0.67
CA GLU A 101 13.25 -14.48 -1.10
C GLU A 101 11.96 -13.69 -1.27
N ILE A 102 10.92 -14.33 -1.84
CA ILE A 102 9.56 -13.77 -1.93
C ILE A 102 9.05 -13.41 -0.54
N ARG A 103 9.24 -14.29 0.46
CA ARG A 103 8.86 -14.00 1.85
C ARG A 103 9.55 -12.76 2.39
N LYS A 104 10.85 -12.57 2.13
CA LYS A 104 11.59 -11.38 2.59
C LYS A 104 11.03 -10.10 1.98
N ILE A 105 10.72 -10.11 0.69
CA ILE A 105 10.10 -8.96 0.00
C ILE A 105 8.77 -8.61 0.68
N ILE A 106 7.90 -9.60 0.88
CA ILE A 106 6.60 -9.39 1.50
C ILE A 106 6.74 -8.93 2.96
N TYR A 107 7.70 -9.43 3.73
CA TYR A 107 7.94 -8.95 5.09
C TYR A 107 8.37 -7.48 5.13
N VAL A 108 9.21 -7.05 4.19
CA VAL A 108 9.61 -5.64 4.09
C VAL A 108 8.41 -4.77 3.71
N GLU A 109 7.63 -5.18 2.71
CA GLU A 109 6.43 -4.45 2.28
C GLU A 109 5.39 -4.36 3.41
N ALA A 110 5.12 -5.46 4.09
CA ALA A 110 4.21 -5.52 5.22
C ALA A 110 4.69 -4.66 6.39
N GLY A 111 5.99 -4.66 6.68
CA GLY A 111 6.61 -3.80 7.71
C GLY A 111 6.41 -2.32 7.40
N ILE A 112 6.64 -1.90 6.15
CA ILE A 112 6.38 -0.54 5.69
C ILE A 112 4.90 -0.20 5.86
N ARG A 113 4.00 -1.13 5.53
CA ARG A 113 2.56 -0.93 5.61
C ARG A 113 2.05 -0.80 7.05
N VAL A 114 2.50 -1.66 7.96
CA VAL A 114 2.18 -1.57 9.38
C VAL A 114 2.72 -0.27 9.98
N THR A 115 3.98 0.07 9.70
CA THR A 115 4.61 1.32 10.19
C THR A 115 3.85 2.55 9.71
N SER A 116 3.51 2.58 8.42
CA SER A 116 2.68 3.61 7.81
C SER A 116 1.33 3.75 8.52
N GLY A 117 0.66 2.62 8.77
CA GLY A 117 -0.63 2.63 9.45
C GLY A 117 -0.55 3.10 10.90
N ILE A 118 0.51 2.72 11.64
CA ILE A 118 0.77 3.20 13.00
C ILE A 118 0.94 4.72 13.01
N LEU A 119 1.71 5.29 12.07
CA LEU A 119 1.90 6.75 11.97
C LEU A 119 0.59 7.48 11.71
N MET A 120 -0.29 6.91 10.89
CA MET A 120 -1.61 7.48 10.59
C MET A 120 -2.54 7.43 11.81
N VAL A 121 -2.57 6.30 12.53
CA VAL A 121 -3.35 6.17 13.77
C VAL A 121 -2.80 7.11 14.85
N ALA A 122 -1.48 7.16 15.04
CA ALA A 122 -0.84 8.09 15.97
C ALA A 122 -1.16 9.55 15.63
N GLY A 123 -1.18 9.90 14.34
CA GLY A 123 -1.59 11.22 13.87
C GLY A 123 -3.01 11.61 14.29
N HIS A 124 -3.92 10.65 14.47
CA HIS A 124 -5.25 10.93 15.00
C HIS A 124 -5.22 11.31 16.49
N PHE A 125 -4.45 10.59 17.30
CA PHE A 125 -4.36 10.79 18.75
C PHE A 125 -3.45 11.96 19.16
N MET A 126 -2.46 12.30 18.34
CA MET A 126 -1.50 13.39 18.57
C MET A 126 -1.96 14.74 17.98
N ARG A 127 -3.24 14.85 17.66
CA ARG A 127 -3.80 15.99 16.93
C ARG A 127 -3.98 17.22 17.80
#